data_AF-A0AAD8SX32-F1
#
_entry.id   AF-A0AAD8SX32-F1
#
_cell.length_a   1.000
_cell.length_b   1.000
_cell.length_c   1.000
_cell.angle_alpha   90.00
_cell.angle_beta   90.00
_cell.angle_gamma   90.00
#
_symmetry.space_group_name_H-M   'P 1'
#
loop_
_entity.id
_entity.type
_entity.pdbx_description
1 polymer ?
#
loop_
_entity_poly.entity_id
_entity_poly.type
_entity_poly.pdbx_seq_one_letter_code
_entity_poly.pdbx_strand_id
1 'polypeptide(L)'
;MSQEESLKHLGHAKTHFEEALSVRDRTIEATKLVSRTARNKSASEKLTREMIMKFSTRVSYQMDVVKALNSVDGPQWKTSLFGNPTDPETLRRRCMVVETLAEKHFDLAYRMLHEFDLPVVGIYAGVAASLAERKKGGQLTEFLKNIRGTIEDDEWDQVLGAAINVYANKHKERPDRLIDMLISNHRKVLACVVCGRLKSAFQIASRSGSVADVQYVAHQALHANALPVLDMCKQWLAQYM
;
A
#
# COMPACT_ATOMS: atom_id res chain seq x y z
N MET A 1 -1.48 28.73 -7.50
CA MET A 1 -1.31 28.91 -6.05
C MET A 1 0.04 28.36 -5.68
N SER A 2 0.92 29.17 -5.11
CA SER A 2 2.24 28.73 -4.68
C SER A 2 2.14 27.73 -3.52
N GLN A 3 3.23 26.99 -3.23
CA GLN A 3 3.30 26.13 -2.05
C GLN A 3 3.02 26.92 -0.75
N GLU A 4 3.60 28.12 -0.64
CA GLU A 4 3.45 28.99 0.53
C GLU A 4 2.00 29.46 0.70
N GLU A 5 1.34 29.87 -0.39
CA GLU A 5 -0.09 30.22 -0.37
C GLU A 5 -0.95 29.04 0.06
N SER A 6 -0.66 27.85 -0.48
CA SER A 6 -1.39 26.62 -0.14
C SER A 6 -1.26 26.26 1.35
N LEU A 7 -0.04 26.35 1.90
CA LEU A 7 0.22 26.13 3.32
C LEU A 7 -0.44 27.19 4.20
N LYS A 8 -0.50 28.46 3.76
CA LYS A 8 -1.18 29.53 4.48
C LYS A 8 -2.69 29.27 4.58
N HIS A 9 -3.33 28.90 3.46
CA HIS A 9 -4.76 28.56 3.47
C HIS A 9 -5.08 27.35 4.33
N LEU A 10 -4.26 26.28 4.24
CA LEU A 10 -4.42 25.10 5.10
C LEU A 10 -4.16 25.43 6.57
N GLY A 11 -3.21 26.31 6.86
CA GLY A 11 -2.93 26.81 8.21
C GLY A 11 -4.14 27.52 8.80
N HIS A 12 -4.76 28.45 8.07
CA HIS A 12 -5.99 29.12 8.53
C HIS A 12 -7.13 28.12 8.77
N ALA A 13 -7.30 27.13 7.87
CA ALA A 13 -8.30 26.09 8.05
C ALA A 13 -8.06 25.26 9.33
N LYS A 14 -6.80 24.92 9.61
CA LYS A 14 -6.41 24.23 10.84
C LYS A 14 -6.74 25.06 12.08
N THR A 15 -6.37 26.34 12.10
CA THR A 15 -6.68 27.27 13.21
C THR A 15 -8.18 27.33 13.46
N HIS A 16 -9.01 27.42 12.41
CA HIS A 16 -10.47 27.43 12.57
C HIS A 16 -11.01 26.15 13.21
N PHE A 17 -10.47 24.97 12.86
CA PHE A 17 -10.87 23.72 13.51
C PHE A 17 -10.43 23.65 14.97
N GLU A 18 -9.23 24.14 15.30
CA GLU A 18 -8.72 24.22 16.67
C GLU A 18 -9.54 25.19 17.54
N GLU A 19 -9.90 26.35 16.99
CA GLU A 19 -10.81 27.33 17.62
C GLU A 19 -12.19 26.71 17.87
N ALA A 20 -12.75 25.99 16.89
CA ALA A 20 -14.03 25.32 17.03
C ALA A 20 -14.01 24.25 18.14
N LEU A 21 -12.89 23.54 18.32
CA LEU A 21 -12.69 22.61 19.43
C LEU A 21 -12.61 23.34 20.77
N SER A 22 -11.84 24.42 20.85
CA SER A 22 -11.66 25.22 22.07
C SER A 22 -12.98 25.85 22.54
N VAL A 23 -13.76 26.44 21.63
CA VAL A 23 -15.09 26.98 21.93
C VAL A 23 -16.03 25.89 22.45
N ARG A 24 -15.97 24.69 21.84
CA ARG A 24 -16.80 23.56 22.28
C ARG A 24 -16.40 23.06 23.67
N ASP A 25 -15.12 22.88 23.93
CA ASP A 25 -14.62 22.38 25.22
C ASP A 25 -15.00 23.37 26.34
N ARG A 26 -14.86 24.69 26.09
CA ARG A 26 -15.36 25.75 27.00
C ARG A 26 -16.88 25.71 27.19
N THR A 27 -17.64 25.44 26.13
CA THR A 27 -19.11 25.34 26.21
C THR A 27 -19.55 24.13 27.03
N ILE A 28 -18.85 22.99 26.90
CA ILE A 28 -19.08 21.77 27.70
C ILE A 28 -18.74 22.02 29.17
N GLU A 29 -17.63 22.70 29.47
CA GLU A 29 -17.28 23.10 30.84
C GLU A 29 -18.32 24.05 31.44
N ALA A 30 -18.77 25.05 30.67
CA ALA A 30 -19.81 25.97 31.10
C ALA A 30 -21.17 25.27 31.33
N THR A 31 -21.55 24.29 30.50
CA THR A 31 -22.78 23.50 30.72
C THR A 31 -22.66 22.50 31.87
N LYS A 32 -21.47 21.97 32.16
CA LYS A 32 -21.21 21.16 33.37
C LYS A 32 -21.33 22.00 34.65
N LEU A 33 -20.95 23.27 34.61
CA LEU A 33 -21.18 24.20 35.73
C LEU A 33 -22.64 24.62 35.91
N VAL A 34 -23.44 24.60 34.83
CA VAL A 34 -24.84 25.08 34.82
C VAL A 34 -25.88 23.96 34.97
N SER A 35 -25.51 22.68 34.85
CA SER A 35 -26.46 21.55 34.90
C SER A 35 -26.67 20.93 36.30
N ARG A 36 -27.26 21.72 37.22
CA ARG A 36 -28.44 21.26 37.97
C ARG A 36 -29.64 21.86 37.27
N THR A 37 -30.62 21.04 36.90
CA THR A 37 -31.88 21.40 36.20
C THR A 37 -31.76 21.86 34.75
N ALA A 38 -31.99 20.92 33.82
CA ALA A 38 -33.00 20.98 32.75
C ALA A 38 -32.60 20.07 31.58
N ARG A 39 -33.30 18.94 31.46
CA ARG A 39 -33.24 17.99 30.35
C ARG A 39 -34.00 18.60 29.17
N ASN A 40 -33.32 19.01 28.10
CA ASN A 40 -33.94 19.21 26.79
C ASN A 40 -32.96 18.82 25.67
N LYS A 41 -33.37 17.81 24.90
CA LYS A 41 -32.69 17.29 23.71
C LYS A 41 -32.93 18.26 22.53
N SER A 42 -31.89 18.93 22.06
CA SER A 42 -31.92 19.59 20.74
C SER A 42 -31.16 18.71 19.74
N ALA A 43 -31.92 18.00 18.90
CA ALA A 43 -31.41 17.36 17.70
C ALA A 43 -31.09 18.45 16.67
N SER A 44 -29.85 18.91 16.69
CA SER A 44 -29.18 19.49 15.54
C SER A 44 -28.03 18.53 15.27
N GLU A 45 -27.84 18.10 14.02
CA GLU A 45 -26.64 17.45 13.52
C GLU A 45 -25.43 18.37 13.73
N LYS A 46 -25.06 18.61 14.99
CA LYS A 46 -23.90 19.38 15.36
C LYS A 46 -22.72 18.47 15.10
N LEU A 47 -21.81 18.92 14.23
CA LEU A 47 -20.50 18.30 13.99
C LEU A 47 -19.97 17.78 15.34
N THR A 48 -19.78 16.46 15.46
CA THR A 48 -19.31 15.89 16.72
C THR A 48 -17.86 16.33 16.95
N ARG A 49 -17.41 16.32 18.22
CA ARG A 49 -16.02 16.61 18.55
C ARG A 49 -15.06 15.72 17.75
N GLU A 50 -15.43 14.44 17.60
CA GLU A 50 -14.71 13.46 16.80
C GLU A 50 -14.63 13.84 15.32
N MET A 51 -15.72 14.33 14.72
CA MET A 51 -15.70 14.83 13.33
C MET A 51 -14.78 16.03 13.16
N ILE A 52 -14.82 17.00 14.09
CA ILE A 52 -13.93 18.18 14.04
C ILE A 52 -12.46 17.76 14.16
N MET A 53 -12.15 16.84 15.09
CA MET A 53 -10.80 16.27 15.23
C MET A 53 -10.33 15.56 13.97
N LYS A 54 -11.20 14.75 13.34
CA LYS A 54 -10.90 14.09 12.05
C LYS A 54 -10.62 15.10 10.94
N PHE A 55 -11.40 16.19 10.86
CA PHE A 55 -11.13 17.23 9.86
C PHE A 55 -9.81 17.96 10.11
N SER A 56 -9.51 18.35 11.36
CA SER A 56 -8.23 18.96 11.72
C SER A 56 -7.03 18.05 11.39
N THR A 57 -7.18 16.76 11.67
CA THR A 57 -6.18 15.73 11.36
C THR A 57 -5.95 15.61 9.85
N ARG A 58 -7.02 15.57 9.05
CA ARG A 58 -6.93 15.53 7.57
C ARG A 58 -6.30 16.79 6.98
N VAL A 59 -6.57 17.97 7.54
CA VAL A 59 -5.90 19.22 7.14
C VAL A 59 -4.41 19.11 7.43
N SER A 60 -4.03 18.60 8.60
CA SER A 60 -2.62 18.39 8.95
C SER A 60 -1.93 17.42 7.98
N TYR A 61 -2.58 16.31 7.60
CA TYR A 61 -2.06 15.42 6.56
C TYR A 61 -1.88 16.10 5.20
N GLN A 62 -2.84 16.94 4.77
CA GLN A 62 -2.69 17.70 3.52
C GLN A 62 -1.51 18.67 3.59
N MET A 63 -1.28 19.32 4.73
CA MET A 63 -0.12 20.18 4.92
C MET A 63 1.19 19.39 4.84
N ASP A 64 1.24 18.22 5.50
CA ASP A 64 2.42 17.36 5.49
C ASP A 64 2.72 16.82 4.09
N VAL A 65 1.70 16.45 3.30
CA VAL A 65 1.83 16.07 1.88
C VAL A 65 2.42 17.22 1.05
N VAL A 66 1.89 18.43 1.22
CA VAL A 66 2.36 19.62 0.49
C VAL A 66 3.81 19.95 0.87
N LYS A 67 4.23 19.72 2.12
CA LYS A 67 5.62 19.89 2.53
C LYS A 67 6.54 18.80 2.00
N ALA A 68 6.09 17.54 2.01
CA ALA A 68 6.90 16.39 1.63
C ALA A 68 7.08 16.25 0.11
N LEU A 69 6.04 16.54 -0.67
CA LEU A 69 6.02 16.28 -2.12
C LEU A 69 6.33 17.50 -2.99
N ASN A 70 6.38 18.71 -2.43
CA ASN A 70 6.86 19.87 -3.17
C ASN A 70 8.38 19.98 -3.07
N SER A 71 9.03 19.97 -4.23
CA SER A 71 10.42 20.39 -4.39
C SER A 71 10.47 21.90 -4.63
N VAL A 72 11.50 22.57 -4.10
CA VAL A 72 11.77 24.01 -4.34
C VAL A 72 11.84 24.34 -5.84
N ASP A 73 12.32 23.39 -6.66
CA ASP A 73 12.47 23.55 -8.12
C ASP A 73 11.53 22.64 -8.94
N GLY A 74 10.59 21.94 -8.29
CA GLY A 74 9.72 20.95 -8.94
C GLY A 74 8.31 21.45 -9.25
N PRO A 75 7.53 20.68 -10.05
CA PRO A 75 6.12 20.97 -10.24
C PRO A 75 5.37 20.87 -8.91
N GLN A 76 4.54 21.88 -8.63
CA GLN A 76 3.76 21.92 -7.40
C GLN A 76 2.75 20.78 -7.33
N TRP A 77 2.66 20.13 -6.17
CA TRP A 77 1.69 19.11 -5.86
C TRP A 77 0.28 19.70 -5.78
N LYS A 78 -0.63 19.22 -6.64
CA LYS A 78 -2.01 19.73 -6.76
C LYS A 78 -3.07 18.73 -6.33
N THR A 79 -2.67 17.52 -5.92
CA THR A 79 -3.63 16.47 -5.55
C THR A 79 -4.09 16.66 -4.11
N SER A 80 -5.41 16.83 -3.94
CA SER A 80 -6.05 16.97 -2.64
C SER A 80 -6.49 15.63 -2.07
N LEU A 81 -6.37 15.47 -0.75
CA LEU A 81 -6.92 14.38 0.05
C LEU A 81 -8.41 14.56 0.39
N PHE A 82 -8.93 15.77 0.18
CA PHE A 82 -10.32 16.12 0.50
C PHE A 82 -11.29 15.64 -0.58
N GLY A 83 -12.47 15.26 -0.12
CA GLY A 83 -13.52 14.71 -0.96
C GLY A 83 -14.36 13.70 -0.18
N ASN A 84 -15.43 13.25 -0.82
CA ASN A 84 -16.31 12.24 -0.26
C ASN A 84 -15.55 10.90 -0.14
N PRO A 85 -15.49 10.25 1.05
CA PRO A 85 -14.86 8.94 1.19
C PRO A 85 -15.46 7.85 0.29
N THR A 86 -16.75 7.94 -0.06
CA THR A 86 -17.41 6.95 -0.93
C THR A 86 -17.21 7.23 -2.42
N ASP A 87 -16.61 8.37 -2.76
CA ASP A 87 -16.34 8.73 -4.15
C ASP A 87 -15.07 8.00 -4.65
N PRO A 88 -15.16 7.19 -5.72
CA PRO A 88 -14.02 6.47 -6.27
C PRO A 88 -12.88 7.40 -6.72
N GLU A 89 -13.18 8.62 -7.18
CA GLU A 89 -12.15 9.57 -7.59
C GLU A 89 -11.33 10.06 -6.40
N THR A 90 -11.99 10.33 -5.28
CA THR A 90 -11.33 10.69 -4.02
C THR A 90 -10.46 9.55 -3.49
N LEU A 91 -10.94 8.31 -3.54
CA LEU A 91 -10.15 7.13 -3.16
C LEU A 91 -8.89 7.03 -4.04
N ARG A 92 -9.06 7.12 -5.37
CA ARG A 92 -7.95 7.07 -6.34
C ARG A 92 -6.90 8.14 -6.07
N ARG A 93 -7.33 9.39 -5.80
CA ARG A 93 -6.42 10.50 -5.47
C ARG A 93 -5.64 10.22 -4.18
N ARG A 94 -6.27 9.67 -3.14
CA ARG A 94 -5.60 9.30 -1.89
C ARG A 94 -4.58 8.18 -2.09
N CYS A 95 -4.94 7.12 -2.83
CA CYS A 95 -4.00 6.05 -3.16
C CYS A 95 -2.76 6.61 -3.87
N MET A 96 -2.95 7.45 -4.90
CA MET A 96 -1.84 8.06 -5.64
C MET A 96 -0.90 8.89 -4.74
N VAL A 97 -1.45 9.68 -3.81
CA VAL A 97 -0.65 10.45 -2.86
C VAL A 97 0.19 9.52 -1.97
N VAL A 98 -0.44 8.48 -1.43
CA VAL A 98 0.22 7.53 -0.54
C VAL A 98 1.28 6.70 -1.27
N GLU A 99 1.02 6.26 -2.49
CA GLU A 99 2.00 5.57 -3.35
C GLU A 99 3.26 6.43 -3.55
N THR A 100 3.06 7.72 -3.83
CA THR A 100 4.18 8.66 -4.03
C THR A 100 4.96 8.88 -2.72
N LEU A 101 4.26 8.98 -1.59
CA LEU A 101 4.90 9.13 -0.28
C LEU A 101 5.64 7.87 0.15
N ALA A 102 5.13 6.68 -0.16
CA ALA A 102 5.70 5.41 0.28
C ALA A 102 7.15 5.21 -0.20
N GLU A 103 7.56 5.87 -1.30
CA GLU A 103 8.93 5.81 -1.82
C GLU A 103 9.98 6.51 -0.94
N LYS A 104 9.60 7.56 -0.19
CA LYS A 104 10.57 8.45 0.52
C LYS A 104 10.15 8.91 1.91
N HIS A 105 8.85 8.88 2.19
CA HIS A 105 8.22 9.38 3.42
C HIS A 105 7.29 8.29 3.99
N PHE A 106 7.87 7.11 4.24
CA PHE A 106 7.11 5.91 4.62
C PHE A 106 6.24 6.12 5.85
N ASP A 107 6.74 6.78 6.89
CA ASP A 107 5.96 7.01 8.12
C ASP A 107 4.70 7.87 7.88
N LEU A 108 4.79 8.83 6.97
CA LEU A 108 3.63 9.64 6.57
C LEU A 108 2.66 8.82 5.73
N ALA A 109 3.16 8.02 4.79
CA ALA A 109 2.36 7.10 3.98
C ALA A 109 1.62 6.09 4.86
N TYR A 110 2.31 5.45 5.82
CA TYR A 110 1.76 4.46 6.75
C TYR A 110 0.63 5.05 7.59
N ARG A 111 0.85 6.23 8.20
CA ARG A 111 -0.21 6.93 8.96
C ARG A 111 -1.43 7.25 8.10
N MET A 112 -1.23 7.66 6.84
CA MET A 112 -2.32 7.99 5.94
C MET A 112 -3.10 6.76 5.45
N LEU A 113 -2.42 5.62 5.23
CA LEU A 113 -3.08 4.35 4.89
C LEU A 113 -4.16 4.01 5.92
N HIS A 114 -3.82 4.09 7.20
CA HIS A 114 -4.73 3.78 8.30
C HIS A 114 -5.80 4.87 8.53
N GLU A 115 -5.44 6.16 8.43
CA GLU A 115 -6.41 7.25 8.61
C GLU A 115 -7.52 7.22 7.54
N PHE A 116 -7.18 6.84 6.31
CA PHE A 116 -8.09 6.85 5.17
C PHE A 116 -8.65 5.48 4.80
N ASP A 117 -8.33 4.43 5.56
CA ASP A 117 -8.76 3.04 5.31
C ASP A 117 -8.49 2.58 3.87
N LEU A 118 -7.25 2.84 3.41
CA LEU A 118 -6.84 2.57 2.04
C LEU A 118 -6.34 1.11 1.89
N PRO A 119 -6.43 0.52 0.68
CA PRO A 119 -5.97 -0.85 0.44
C PRO A 119 -4.45 -0.96 0.54
N VAL A 120 -3.95 -1.31 1.73
CA VAL A 120 -2.52 -1.39 2.09
C VAL A 120 -1.73 -2.25 1.10
N VAL A 121 -2.16 -3.51 0.91
CA VAL A 121 -1.47 -4.48 0.04
C VAL A 121 -1.45 -4.00 -1.41
N GLY A 122 -2.56 -3.44 -1.90
CA GLY A 122 -2.67 -2.92 -3.26
C GLY A 122 -1.71 -1.77 -3.52
N ILE A 123 -1.62 -0.83 -2.57
CA ILE A 123 -0.69 0.30 -2.64
C ILE A 123 0.75 -0.18 -2.57
N TYR A 124 1.10 -1.06 -1.64
CA TYR A 124 2.47 -1.57 -1.54
C TYR A 124 2.90 -2.37 -2.77
N ALA A 125 2.01 -3.20 -3.32
CA ALA A 125 2.26 -3.92 -4.57
C ALA A 125 2.46 -2.94 -5.75
N GLY A 126 1.66 -1.87 -5.83
CA GLY A 126 1.81 -0.82 -6.85
C GLY A 126 3.14 -0.08 -6.75
N VAL A 127 3.55 0.30 -5.54
CA VAL A 127 4.85 0.95 -5.28
C VAL A 127 6.01 0.02 -5.63
N ALA A 128 5.95 -1.24 -5.19
CA ALA A 128 6.98 -2.23 -5.49
C ALA A 128 7.11 -2.47 -7.01
N ALA A 129 5.99 -2.60 -7.72
CA ALA A 129 5.95 -2.73 -9.17
C ALA A 129 6.53 -1.49 -9.87
N SER A 130 6.16 -0.29 -9.43
CA SER A 130 6.65 0.98 -10.00
C SER A 130 8.15 1.19 -9.78
N LEU A 131 8.68 0.82 -8.61
CA LEU A 131 10.11 0.87 -8.32
C LEU A 131 10.90 -0.16 -9.16
N ALA A 132 10.37 -1.37 -9.32
CA ALA A 132 10.92 -2.40 -10.20
C ALA A 132 10.93 -1.93 -11.67
N GLU A 133 9.84 -1.32 -12.13
CA GLU A 133 9.67 -0.80 -13.48
C GLU A 133 10.73 0.25 -13.82
N ARG A 134 11.02 1.15 -12.88
CA ARG A 134 12.04 2.21 -13.00
C ARG A 134 13.46 1.74 -12.68
N LYS A 135 13.68 0.43 -12.46
CA LYS A 135 14.94 -0.19 -12.05
C LYS A 135 15.58 0.46 -10.81
N LYS A 136 14.76 0.94 -9.86
CA LYS A 136 15.21 1.56 -8.61
C LYS A 136 15.44 0.51 -7.51
N GLY A 137 16.32 -0.46 -7.76
CA GLY A 137 16.56 -1.61 -6.85
C GLY A 137 16.95 -1.24 -5.42
N GLY A 138 17.71 -0.15 -5.24
CA GLY A 138 18.08 0.36 -3.91
C GLY A 138 16.86 0.83 -3.11
N GLN A 139 16.01 1.66 -3.72
CA GLN A 139 14.77 2.15 -3.10
C GLN A 139 13.76 1.02 -2.88
N LEU A 140 13.68 0.07 -3.82
CA LEU A 140 12.85 -1.13 -3.64
C LEU A 140 13.29 -1.93 -2.41
N THR A 141 14.61 -2.11 -2.21
CA THR A 141 15.13 -2.84 -1.05
C THR A 141 14.83 -2.12 0.27
N GLU A 142 14.96 -0.80 0.29
CA GLU A 142 14.61 0.03 1.45
C GLU A 142 13.11 -0.01 1.74
N PHE A 143 12.28 0.15 0.71
CA PHE A 143 10.83 0.04 0.81
C PHE A 143 10.39 -1.33 1.36
N LEU A 144 10.94 -2.43 0.84
CA LEU A 144 10.66 -3.78 1.34
C LEU A 144 11.08 -3.96 2.80
N LYS A 145 12.16 -3.32 3.26
CA LYS A 145 12.53 -3.35 4.68
C LYS A 145 11.50 -2.61 5.54
N ASN A 146 11.00 -1.48 5.06
CA ASN A 146 10.04 -0.65 5.81
C ASN A 146 8.68 -1.33 5.97
N ILE A 147 8.20 -2.04 4.94
CA ILE A 147 6.91 -2.75 5.03
C ILE A 147 7.01 -4.08 5.81
N ARG A 148 8.22 -4.59 6.05
CA ARG A 148 8.40 -5.89 6.71
C ARG A 148 7.86 -5.84 8.13
N GLY A 149 6.94 -6.73 8.47
CA GLY A 149 6.27 -6.78 9.77
C GLY A 149 5.07 -5.82 9.90
N THR A 150 4.73 -5.08 8.84
CA THR A 150 3.50 -4.27 8.79
C THR A 150 2.32 -4.98 8.14
N ILE A 151 2.59 -6.10 7.46
CA ILE A 151 1.65 -6.92 6.68
C ILE A 151 1.88 -8.40 6.97
N GLU A 152 0.88 -9.23 6.69
CA GLU A 152 0.96 -10.69 6.88
C GLU A 152 1.86 -11.35 5.83
N ASP A 153 2.30 -12.58 6.10
CA ASP A 153 3.23 -13.32 5.22
C ASP A 153 2.63 -13.54 3.80
N ASP A 154 1.32 -13.76 3.71
CA ASP A 154 0.61 -13.96 2.45
C ASP A 154 0.56 -12.67 1.61
N GLU A 155 0.38 -11.54 2.30
CA GLU A 155 0.34 -10.20 1.71
C GLU A 155 1.75 -9.75 1.29
N TRP A 156 2.76 -10.09 2.09
CA TRP A 156 4.17 -9.88 1.78
C TRP A 156 4.56 -10.56 0.46
N ASP A 157 4.16 -11.83 0.29
CA ASP A 157 4.40 -12.56 -0.95
C ASP A 157 3.67 -11.93 -2.15
N GLN A 158 2.49 -11.35 -1.95
CA GLN A 158 1.78 -10.62 -2.99
C GLN A 158 2.53 -9.36 -3.42
N VAL A 159 3.07 -8.58 -2.48
CA VAL A 159 3.87 -7.37 -2.79
C VAL A 159 5.16 -7.73 -3.53
N LEU A 160 5.88 -8.75 -3.06
CA LEU A 160 7.07 -9.25 -3.75
C LEU A 160 6.75 -9.78 -5.15
N GLY A 161 5.66 -10.53 -5.28
CA GLY A 161 5.18 -11.07 -6.56
C GLY A 161 4.95 -9.99 -7.61
N ALA A 162 4.39 -8.83 -7.21
CA ALA A 162 4.18 -7.70 -8.11
C ALA A 162 5.50 -7.15 -8.68
N ALA A 163 6.51 -6.95 -7.83
CA ALA A 163 7.84 -6.51 -8.28
C ALA A 163 8.52 -7.56 -9.18
N ILE A 164 8.46 -8.84 -8.80
CA ILE A 164 9.05 -9.95 -9.57
C ILE A 164 8.43 -10.03 -10.97
N ASN A 165 7.10 -9.90 -11.05
CA ASN A 165 6.37 -9.94 -12.32
C ASN A 165 6.82 -8.83 -13.28
N VAL A 166 7.11 -7.64 -12.77
CA VAL A 166 7.65 -6.53 -13.58
C VAL A 166 9.07 -6.83 -14.07
N TYR A 167 9.96 -7.32 -13.20
CA TYR A 167 11.31 -7.70 -13.62
C TYR A 167 11.29 -8.81 -14.69
N ALA A 168 10.45 -9.82 -14.50
CA ALA A 168 10.33 -10.95 -15.40
C ALA A 168 9.75 -10.55 -16.77
N ASN A 169 8.62 -9.82 -16.80
CA ASN A 169 7.93 -9.52 -18.06
C ASN A 169 8.51 -8.30 -18.77
N LYS A 170 8.83 -7.23 -18.05
CA LYS A 170 9.26 -5.96 -18.65
C LYS A 170 10.75 -5.95 -18.94
N HIS A 171 11.55 -6.38 -17.97
CA HIS A 171 13.01 -6.32 -18.08
C HIS A 171 13.63 -7.63 -18.55
N LYS A 172 12.87 -8.73 -18.59
CA LYS A 172 13.38 -10.10 -18.84
C LYS A 172 14.54 -10.46 -17.91
N GLU A 173 14.55 -9.86 -16.72
CA GLU A 173 15.56 -10.03 -15.69
C GLU A 173 15.08 -11.05 -14.65
N ARG A 174 16.05 -11.61 -13.93
CA ARG A 174 15.82 -12.65 -12.93
C ARG A 174 16.14 -12.10 -11.55
N PRO A 175 15.12 -11.70 -10.77
CA PRO A 175 15.35 -11.14 -9.45
C PRO A 175 15.49 -12.26 -8.41
N ASP A 176 16.59 -13.04 -8.47
CA ASP A 176 16.84 -14.18 -7.57
C ASP A 176 16.64 -13.85 -6.10
N ARG A 177 17.19 -12.71 -5.67
CA ARG A 177 17.06 -12.22 -4.29
C ARG A 177 15.60 -12.01 -3.87
N LEU A 178 14.75 -11.51 -4.77
CA LEU A 178 13.33 -11.30 -4.45
C LEU A 178 12.56 -12.62 -4.38
N ILE A 179 12.90 -13.58 -5.25
CA ILE A 179 12.30 -14.93 -5.24
C ILE A 179 12.65 -15.63 -3.92
N ASP A 180 13.90 -15.51 -3.46
CA ASP A 180 14.35 -16.12 -2.21
C ASP A 180 13.67 -15.50 -0.97
N MET A 181 13.27 -14.23 -1.05
CA MET A 181 12.55 -13.51 0.01
C MET A 181 11.07 -13.90 0.15
N LEU A 182 10.51 -14.63 -0.82
CA LEU A 182 9.16 -15.17 -0.69
C LEU A 182 9.12 -16.19 0.46
N ILE A 183 7.98 -16.32 1.10
CA ILE A 183 7.78 -17.22 2.24
C ILE A 183 7.12 -18.51 1.74
N SER A 184 6.04 -18.40 0.97
CA SER A 184 5.30 -19.53 0.44
C SER A 184 6.06 -20.25 -0.68
N ASN A 185 6.18 -21.58 -0.55
CA ASN A 185 6.72 -22.44 -1.61
C ASN A 185 5.88 -22.33 -2.90
N HIS A 186 4.56 -22.26 -2.79
CA HIS A 186 3.67 -22.08 -3.94
C HIS A 186 3.99 -20.77 -4.68
N ARG A 187 4.13 -19.66 -3.94
CA ARG A 187 4.49 -18.36 -4.54
C ARG A 187 5.88 -18.39 -5.19
N LYS A 188 6.86 -19.08 -4.59
CA LYS A 188 8.19 -19.30 -5.20
C LYS A 188 8.12 -20.08 -6.51
N VAL A 189 7.30 -21.12 -6.56
CA VAL A 189 7.06 -21.90 -7.79
C VAL A 189 6.48 -20.98 -8.87
N LEU A 190 5.42 -20.24 -8.56
CA LEU A 190 4.81 -19.30 -9.50
C LEU A 190 5.81 -18.26 -10.01
N ALA A 191 6.60 -17.66 -9.11
CA ALA A 191 7.63 -16.70 -9.48
C ALA A 191 8.69 -17.32 -10.40
N CYS A 192 9.15 -18.55 -10.12
CA CYS A 192 10.10 -19.25 -10.98
C CYS A 192 9.52 -19.55 -12.36
N VAL A 193 8.25 -19.93 -12.44
CA VAL A 193 7.55 -20.16 -13.72
C VAL A 193 7.49 -18.86 -14.53
N VAL A 194 7.08 -17.75 -13.92
CA VAL A 194 7.00 -16.43 -14.58
C VAL A 194 8.37 -15.96 -15.07
N CYS A 195 9.44 -16.25 -14.31
CA CYS A 195 10.82 -15.97 -14.75
C CYS A 195 11.38 -16.97 -15.78
N GLY A 196 10.58 -17.94 -16.26
CA GLY A 196 11.00 -18.96 -17.24
C GLY A 196 11.91 -20.07 -16.68
N ARG A 197 12.01 -20.19 -15.34
CA ARG A 197 12.84 -21.20 -14.66
C ARG A 197 12.06 -22.43 -14.27
N LEU A 198 11.58 -23.16 -15.26
CA LEU A 198 10.77 -24.34 -15.06
C LEU A 198 11.50 -25.45 -14.26
N LYS A 199 12.81 -25.61 -14.46
CA LYS A 199 13.61 -26.59 -13.69
C LYS A 199 13.68 -26.23 -12.20
N SER A 200 13.92 -24.96 -11.85
CA SER A 200 13.92 -24.50 -10.46
C SER A 200 12.52 -24.56 -9.85
N ALA A 201 11.50 -24.20 -10.62
CA ALA A 201 10.10 -24.31 -10.20
C ALA A 201 9.76 -25.76 -9.84
N PHE A 202 10.13 -26.72 -10.68
CA PHE A 202 9.96 -28.15 -10.39
C PHE A 202 10.73 -28.60 -9.14
N GLN A 203 11.98 -28.16 -8.96
CA GLN A 203 12.77 -28.52 -7.78
C GLN A 203 12.13 -28.03 -6.47
N ILE A 204 11.54 -26.85 -6.47
CA ILE A 204 10.83 -26.31 -5.29
C ILE A 204 9.53 -27.10 -5.06
N ALA A 205 8.75 -27.32 -6.11
CA ALA A 205 7.46 -28.04 -6.05
C ALA A 205 7.62 -29.51 -5.61
N SER A 206 8.63 -30.21 -6.14
CA SER A 206 8.92 -31.60 -5.78
C SER A 206 9.42 -31.73 -4.34
N ARG A 207 10.23 -30.78 -3.86
CA ARG A 207 10.70 -30.75 -2.46
C ARG A 207 9.60 -30.40 -1.47
N SER A 208 8.65 -29.54 -1.86
CA SER A 208 7.50 -29.21 -1.02
C SER A 208 6.45 -30.32 -0.99
N GLY A 209 6.55 -31.34 -1.85
CA GLY A 209 5.59 -32.43 -1.95
C GLY A 209 4.24 -32.03 -2.54
N SER A 210 4.15 -30.86 -3.17
CA SER A 210 2.89 -30.31 -3.68
C SER A 210 2.58 -30.86 -5.08
N VAL A 211 1.67 -31.83 -5.15
CA VAL A 211 1.22 -32.44 -6.42
C VAL A 211 0.62 -31.39 -7.35
N ALA A 212 -0.18 -30.46 -6.81
CA ALA A 212 -0.79 -29.39 -7.59
C ALA A 212 0.26 -28.47 -8.25
N ASP A 213 1.32 -28.12 -7.52
CA ASP A 213 2.41 -27.30 -8.06
C ASP A 213 3.20 -28.03 -9.13
N VAL A 214 3.47 -29.33 -8.95
CA VAL A 214 4.17 -30.13 -9.97
C VAL A 214 3.32 -30.28 -11.23
N GLN A 215 2.01 -30.50 -11.10
CA GLN A 215 1.08 -30.50 -12.24
C GLN A 215 1.05 -29.15 -12.96
N TYR A 216 1.03 -28.05 -12.21
CA TYR A 216 1.09 -26.70 -12.77
C TYR A 216 2.39 -26.47 -13.56
N VAL A 217 3.55 -26.85 -12.99
CA VAL A 217 4.84 -26.75 -13.68
C VAL A 217 4.89 -27.63 -14.92
N ALA A 218 4.33 -28.84 -14.87
CA ALA A 218 4.23 -29.73 -16.03
C ALA A 218 3.42 -29.09 -17.17
N HIS A 219 2.26 -28.51 -16.85
CA HIS A 219 1.44 -27.81 -17.82
C HIS A 219 2.20 -26.62 -18.45
N GLN A 220 2.88 -25.82 -17.65
CA GLN A 220 3.68 -24.70 -18.15
C GLN A 220 4.89 -25.15 -18.98
N ALA A 221 5.53 -26.27 -18.62
CA ALA A 221 6.62 -26.85 -19.39
C ALA A 221 6.17 -27.37 -20.76
N LEU A 222 4.95 -27.91 -20.86
CA LEU A 222 4.35 -28.29 -22.13
C LEU A 222 4.16 -27.06 -23.05
N HIS A 223 3.59 -25.97 -22.52
CA HIS A 223 3.38 -24.72 -23.28
C HIS A 223 4.70 -24.05 -23.69
N ALA A 224 5.72 -24.11 -22.85
CA ALA A 224 7.05 -23.58 -23.15
C ALA A 224 7.93 -24.52 -24.00
N ASN A 225 7.41 -25.67 -24.42
CA ASN A 225 8.13 -26.75 -25.13
C ASN A 225 9.41 -27.23 -24.42
N ALA A 226 9.43 -27.16 -23.08
CA ALA A 226 10.52 -27.59 -22.24
C ALA A 226 10.38 -29.08 -21.88
N LEU A 227 10.46 -29.95 -22.90
CA LEU A 227 10.29 -31.40 -22.79
C LEU A 227 11.09 -32.05 -21.64
N PRO A 228 12.36 -31.69 -21.38
CA PRO A 228 13.11 -32.30 -20.28
C PRO A 228 12.49 -32.05 -18.90
N VAL A 229 11.91 -30.87 -18.66
CA VAL A 229 11.27 -30.56 -17.38
C VAL A 229 9.90 -31.25 -17.28
N LEU A 230 9.18 -31.35 -18.39
CA LEU A 230 7.92 -32.08 -18.46
C LEU A 230 8.12 -33.56 -18.10
N ASP A 231 9.17 -34.19 -18.63
CA ASP A 231 9.49 -35.58 -18.33
C ASP A 231 9.85 -35.79 -16.86
N MET A 232 10.63 -34.88 -16.26
CA MET A 232 10.90 -34.89 -14.82
C MET A 232 9.61 -34.79 -13.99
N CYS A 233 8.67 -33.92 -14.38
CA CYS A 233 7.40 -33.78 -13.69
C CYS A 233 6.55 -35.06 -13.80
N LYS A 234 6.48 -35.67 -14.99
CA LYS A 234 5.74 -36.93 -15.19
C LYS A 234 6.32 -38.08 -14.37
N GLN A 235 7.64 -38.22 -14.35
CA GLN A 235 8.32 -39.24 -13.55
C GLN A 235 8.03 -39.08 -12.06
N TRP A 236 8.07 -37.84 -11.56
CA TRP A 236 7.74 -37.57 -10.17
C TRP A 236 6.26 -37.83 -9.88
N LEU A 237 5.34 -37.38 -10.74
CA LEU A 237 3.90 -37.61 -10.55
C LEU A 237 3.53 -39.10 -10.58
N ALA A 238 4.20 -39.91 -11.40
CA ALA A 238 4.00 -41.36 -11.45
C ALA A 238 4.47 -42.11 -10.18
N GLN A 239 5.23 -41.46 -9.30
CA GLN A 239 5.64 -42.02 -8.00
C GLN A 239 4.68 -41.64 -6.86
N TYR A 240 3.85 -40.60 -7.05
CA TYR A 240 2.98 -40.02 -6.02
C TYR A 240 1.48 -40.13 -6.36
N MET A 241 1.13 -40.65 -7.54
CA MET A 241 -0.22 -41.12 -7.92
C MET A 241 -0.23 -42.63 -8.04
#